data_AF-A0A767SMW7-F1
#
_entry.id   AF-A0A767SMW7-F1
#
_cell.length_a   1.000
_cell.length_b   1.000
_cell.length_c   1.000
_cell.angle_alpha   90.00
_cell.angle_beta   90.00
_cell.angle_gamma   90.00
#
_symmetry.space_group_name_H-M   'P 1'
#
loop_
_entity.id
_entity.type
_entity.pdbx_description
1 polymer ?
#
loop_
_entity_poly.entity_id
_entity_poly.type
_entity_poly.pdbx_seq_one_letter_code
_entity_poly.pdbx_strand_id
1 'polypeptide(L)'
;IRFGLKTVLKAGAGWFLRQEASEVAEEFQDAMKKASNAAIDGTIENILEDHMESEKNINSLKSCIEDISNKQKIVIIIDELDRCKPSFSTNIIETIKHIFDINNVFFILVTNTEQLKASINHIYGYSINSQKYLDKFIKYTITLPDTCLINGHNVCKTSVIYWDHLVGETTLLNKINSLVGSFICDLIQRTNLSLRETQTFSRNLNIFRLLNDNECKSNDPFINMIVVVAVFIHCFGDKEKLKQEITAESISYLADLLNIKEIPYSYERRSQIPEISIIFFGIIKDSITLNERFAPKSDEELKKFTNVYTDYEHLKFWSTTPRELMIKYINQMSFIQ
;
A
#
# COMPACT_ATOMS: atom_id res chain seq x y z
N ILE A 1 48.43 -13.57 28.23
CA ILE A 1 47.37 -14.24 27.43
C ILE A 1 46.41 -13.18 26.86
N ARG A 2 46.89 -12.33 25.93
CA ARG A 2 46.09 -11.26 25.29
C ARG A 2 46.57 -11.03 23.86
N PHE A 3 46.44 -12.04 22.99
CA PHE A 3 46.60 -11.84 21.54
C PHE A 3 45.79 -12.82 20.65
N GLY A 4 45.03 -13.76 21.22
CA GLY A 4 44.32 -14.80 20.44
C GLY A 4 42.87 -14.52 20.02
N LEU A 5 42.19 -13.52 20.61
CA LEU A 5 40.72 -13.39 20.46
C LEU A 5 40.25 -12.52 19.28
N LYS A 6 41.11 -11.69 18.68
CA LYS A 6 40.72 -10.78 17.57
C LYS A 6 40.78 -11.41 16.18
N THR A 7 41.47 -12.53 16.01
CA THR A 7 41.64 -13.17 14.70
C THR A 7 40.51 -14.16 14.40
N VAL A 8 39.96 -14.83 15.42
CA VAL A 8 38.88 -15.82 15.26
C VAL A 8 37.54 -15.17 14.87
N LEU A 9 37.26 -13.97 15.39
CA LEU A 9 35.99 -13.27 15.11
C LEU A 9 35.92 -12.66 13.69
N LYS A 10 37.08 -12.30 13.10
CA LYS A 10 37.17 -11.87 11.69
C LYS A 10 37.12 -13.05 10.71
N ALA A 11 37.72 -14.18 11.07
CA ALA A 11 37.69 -15.37 10.24
C ALA A 11 36.29 -16.01 10.17
N GLY A 12 35.54 -15.99 11.28
CA GLY A 12 34.16 -16.52 11.34
C GLY A 12 33.17 -15.72 10.49
N ALA A 13 33.21 -14.38 10.58
CA ALA A 13 32.37 -13.52 9.74
C ALA A 13 32.75 -13.62 8.25
N GLY A 14 34.05 -13.68 7.93
CA GLY A 14 34.51 -13.81 6.55
C GLY A 14 34.19 -15.16 5.91
N TRP A 15 34.21 -16.25 6.69
CA TRP A 15 33.84 -17.58 6.19
C TRP A 15 32.33 -17.70 5.97
N PHE A 16 31.53 -17.18 6.90
CA PHE A 16 30.06 -17.16 6.76
C PHE A 16 29.62 -16.28 5.57
N LEU A 17 30.19 -15.08 5.43
CA LEU A 17 29.93 -14.20 4.28
C LEU A 17 30.40 -14.82 2.95
N ARG A 18 31.53 -15.53 2.93
CA ARG A 18 31.97 -16.26 1.72
C ARG A 18 31.01 -17.37 1.33
N GLN A 19 30.52 -18.13 2.31
CA GLN A 19 29.61 -19.24 2.04
C GLN A 19 28.28 -18.74 1.46
N GLU A 20 27.68 -17.71 2.07
CA GLU A 20 26.44 -17.13 1.55
C GLU A 20 26.65 -16.41 0.21
N ALA A 21 27.80 -15.76 -0.02
CA ALA A 21 28.12 -15.15 -1.32
C ALA A 21 28.33 -16.20 -2.43
N SER A 22 28.92 -17.35 -2.13
CA SER A 22 29.06 -18.45 -3.09
C SER A 22 27.70 -19.05 -3.49
N GLU A 23 26.79 -19.18 -2.54
CA GLU A 23 25.43 -19.69 -2.79
C GLU A 23 24.65 -18.75 -3.71
N VAL A 24 24.69 -17.44 -3.44
CA VAL A 24 24.06 -16.42 -4.30
C VAL A 24 24.66 -16.40 -5.71
N ALA A 25 25.98 -16.54 -5.84
CA ALA A 25 26.65 -16.56 -7.13
C ALA A 25 26.24 -17.79 -7.98
N GLU A 26 26.10 -18.96 -7.35
CA GLU A 26 25.64 -20.18 -8.01
C GLU A 26 24.18 -20.06 -8.48
N GLU A 27 23.28 -19.55 -7.64
CA GLU A 27 21.88 -19.30 -8.01
C GLU A 27 21.77 -18.30 -9.17
N PHE A 28 22.58 -17.23 -9.14
CA PHE A 28 22.60 -16.23 -10.20
C PHE A 28 23.14 -16.81 -11.52
N GLN A 29 24.19 -17.63 -11.45
CA GLN A 29 24.73 -18.32 -12.61
C GLN A 29 23.69 -19.28 -13.22
N ASP A 30 22.96 -20.03 -12.40
CA ASP A 30 21.89 -20.92 -12.86
C ASP A 30 20.73 -20.14 -13.51
N ALA A 31 20.34 -18.99 -12.93
CA ALA A 31 19.36 -18.10 -13.54
C ALA A 31 19.83 -17.56 -14.90
N MET A 32 21.12 -17.21 -15.04
CA MET A 32 21.71 -16.82 -16.31
C MET A 32 21.76 -17.97 -17.33
N LYS A 33 22.09 -19.20 -16.91
CA LYS A 33 22.03 -20.41 -17.76
C LYS A 33 20.62 -20.62 -18.30
N LYS A 34 19.60 -20.53 -17.43
CA LYS A 34 18.19 -20.69 -17.81
C LYS A 34 17.70 -19.58 -18.74
N ALA A 35 18.06 -18.32 -18.47
CA ALA A 35 17.74 -17.19 -19.34
C ALA A 35 18.42 -17.32 -20.71
N SER A 36 19.67 -17.79 -20.74
CA SER A 36 20.42 -18.09 -21.97
C SER A 36 19.73 -19.17 -22.80
N ASN A 37 19.23 -20.24 -22.17
CA ASN A 37 18.55 -21.32 -22.89
C ASN A 37 17.19 -20.90 -23.48
N ALA A 38 16.55 -19.88 -22.90
CA ALA A 38 15.27 -19.35 -23.38
C ALA A 38 15.41 -18.30 -24.51
N ALA A 39 16.59 -17.68 -24.66
CA ALA A 39 16.89 -16.71 -25.71
C ALA A 39 17.89 -17.33 -26.72
N ILE A 40 17.37 -17.87 -27.83
CA ILE A 40 18.12 -18.60 -28.86
C ILE A 40 19.29 -17.78 -29.43
N ASP A 41 20.54 -18.23 -29.21
CA ASP A 41 21.44 -18.79 -30.24
C ASP A 41 22.74 -19.28 -29.55
N GLY A 42 23.19 -20.50 -29.90
CA GLY A 42 24.20 -21.35 -29.24
C GLY A 42 25.64 -20.83 -29.14
N THR A 43 25.84 -19.54 -28.88
CA THR A 43 27.15 -18.88 -28.72
C THR A 43 27.55 -18.74 -27.24
N ILE A 44 26.67 -19.06 -26.28
CA ILE A 44 26.89 -18.78 -24.85
C ILE A 44 27.15 -20.05 -24.02
N GLU A 45 26.76 -21.24 -24.51
CA GLU A 45 26.96 -22.53 -23.81
C GLU A 45 28.45 -22.80 -23.48
N ASN A 46 29.37 -22.42 -24.36
CA ASN A 46 30.80 -22.65 -24.16
C ASN A 46 31.46 -21.74 -23.09
N ILE A 47 30.79 -20.67 -22.65
CA ILE A 47 31.33 -19.75 -21.63
C ILE A 47 30.92 -20.23 -20.22
N LEU A 48 29.88 -21.06 -20.11
CA LEU A 48 29.23 -21.44 -18.86
C LEU A 48 29.75 -22.74 -18.22
N GLU A 49 30.61 -23.49 -18.93
CA GLU A 49 31.15 -24.78 -18.47
C GLU A 49 32.48 -24.68 -17.73
N ASP A 50 33.20 -23.56 -17.83
CA ASP A 50 34.52 -23.45 -17.23
C ASP A 50 34.52 -22.59 -15.97
N HIS A 51 34.89 -23.25 -14.85
CA HIS A 51 35.52 -22.73 -13.62
C HIS A 51 34.71 -22.78 -12.32
N MET A 52 35.00 -23.80 -11.50
CA MET A 52 34.63 -23.90 -10.08
C MET A 52 35.82 -23.58 -9.17
N GLU A 53 35.65 -22.57 -8.30
CA GLU A 53 36.08 -22.51 -6.88
C GLU A 53 35.59 -21.15 -6.34
N SER A 54 35.14 -21.04 -5.10
CA SER A 54 34.25 -19.95 -4.64
C SER A 54 34.74 -18.49 -4.80
N GLU A 55 36.05 -18.20 -4.85
CA GLU A 55 36.59 -16.87 -5.27
C GLU A 55 36.77 -16.73 -6.78
N LYS A 56 36.91 -17.87 -7.46
CA LYS A 56 36.85 -18.01 -8.91
C LYS A 56 35.42 -17.77 -9.41
N ASN A 57 34.38 -18.13 -8.66
CA ASN A 57 32.98 -18.04 -9.11
C ASN A 57 32.53 -16.60 -9.37
N ILE A 58 32.76 -15.64 -8.46
CA ILE A 58 32.37 -14.22 -8.70
C ILE A 58 33.20 -13.61 -9.83
N ASN A 59 34.50 -13.90 -9.91
CA ASN A 59 35.34 -13.40 -11.00
C ASN A 59 34.99 -14.04 -12.35
N SER A 60 34.64 -15.32 -12.38
CA SER A 60 34.20 -16.02 -13.60
C SER A 60 32.81 -15.53 -14.02
N LEU A 61 31.92 -15.28 -13.06
CA LEU A 61 30.64 -14.63 -13.30
C LEU A 61 30.83 -13.23 -13.87
N LYS A 62 31.75 -12.45 -13.29
CA LYS A 62 32.12 -11.13 -13.79
C LYS A 62 32.66 -11.20 -15.22
N SER A 63 33.58 -12.11 -15.53
CA SER A 63 34.11 -12.31 -16.89
C SER A 63 33.01 -12.72 -17.88
N CYS A 64 32.12 -13.63 -17.48
CA CYS A 64 31.00 -14.06 -18.32
C CYS A 64 30.04 -12.89 -18.62
N ILE A 65 29.68 -12.12 -17.58
CA ILE A 65 28.85 -10.92 -17.74
C ILE A 65 29.58 -9.87 -18.57
N GLU A 66 30.90 -9.68 -18.39
CA GLU A 66 31.74 -8.77 -19.18
C GLU A 66 31.70 -9.13 -20.67
N ASP A 67 31.92 -10.39 -21.02
CA ASP A 67 31.90 -10.89 -22.39
C ASP A 67 30.54 -10.68 -23.08
N ILE A 68 29.45 -10.90 -22.33
CA ILE A 68 28.10 -10.64 -22.83
C ILE A 68 27.86 -9.13 -22.93
N SER A 69 28.29 -8.34 -21.95
CA SER A 69 28.08 -6.88 -21.87
C SER A 69 28.81 -6.10 -22.97
N ASN A 70 29.91 -6.66 -23.47
CA ASN A 70 30.66 -6.15 -24.61
C ASN A 70 29.87 -6.25 -25.93
N LYS A 71 28.93 -7.20 -26.02
CA LYS A 71 28.08 -7.42 -27.20
C LYS A 71 26.72 -6.75 -27.07
N GLN A 72 26.17 -6.70 -25.86
CA GLN A 72 24.82 -6.18 -25.60
C GLN A 72 24.70 -5.55 -24.22
N LYS A 73 23.81 -4.57 -24.09
CA LYS A 73 23.47 -4.00 -22.78
C LYS A 73 22.70 -5.00 -21.93
N ILE A 74 23.14 -5.19 -20.69
CA ILE A 74 22.51 -6.10 -19.72
C ILE A 74 21.78 -5.27 -18.66
N VAL A 75 20.51 -5.60 -18.41
CA VAL A 75 19.71 -5.01 -17.32
C VAL A 75 19.24 -6.14 -16.41
N ILE A 76 19.67 -6.10 -15.15
CA ILE A 76 19.31 -7.07 -14.12
C ILE A 76 18.31 -6.41 -13.18
N ILE A 77 17.10 -6.96 -13.10
CA ILE A 77 16.04 -6.47 -12.22
C ILE A 77 15.94 -7.45 -11.04
N ILE A 78 16.06 -6.91 -9.83
CA ILE A 78 15.95 -7.67 -8.58
C ILE A 78 14.75 -7.10 -7.83
N ASP A 79 13.72 -7.92 -7.68
CA ASP A 79 12.47 -7.55 -7.00
C ASP A 79 12.38 -8.18 -5.60
N GLU A 80 11.62 -7.53 -4.74
CA GLU A 80 11.24 -7.98 -3.39
C GLU A 80 12.42 -8.29 -2.43
N LEU A 81 13.55 -7.61 -2.60
CA LEU A 81 14.75 -7.81 -1.77
C LEU A 81 14.50 -7.58 -0.26
N ASP A 82 13.57 -6.70 0.06
CA ASP A 82 13.10 -6.42 1.43
C ASP A 82 12.32 -7.57 2.08
N ARG A 83 11.84 -8.56 1.31
CA ARG A 83 11.16 -9.75 1.82
C ARG A 83 12.11 -10.91 2.13
N CYS A 84 13.34 -10.84 1.64
CA CYS A 84 14.33 -11.86 1.93
C CYS A 84 14.75 -11.83 3.41
N LYS A 85 15.39 -12.92 3.86
CA LYS A 85 16.06 -12.92 5.16
C LYS A 85 17.09 -11.77 5.20
N PRO A 86 17.26 -11.08 6.35
CA PRO A 86 18.18 -9.95 6.44
C PRO A 86 19.62 -10.26 6.01
N SER A 87 20.15 -11.47 6.28
CA SER A 87 21.49 -11.86 5.84
C SER A 87 21.57 -11.96 4.31
N PHE A 88 20.62 -12.68 3.72
CA PHE A 88 20.53 -12.87 2.27
C PHE A 88 20.42 -11.55 1.49
N SER A 89 19.51 -10.66 1.91
CA SER A 89 19.34 -9.35 1.24
C SER A 89 20.60 -8.49 1.30
N THR A 90 21.29 -8.50 2.44
CA THR A 90 22.57 -7.80 2.63
C THR A 90 23.65 -8.39 1.72
N ASN A 91 23.76 -9.71 1.65
CA ASN A 91 24.75 -10.38 0.81
C ASN A 91 24.52 -10.14 -0.68
N ILE A 92 23.26 -10.09 -1.13
CA ILE A 92 22.95 -9.71 -2.51
C ILE A 92 23.48 -8.30 -2.79
N ILE A 93 23.22 -7.32 -1.91
CA ILE A 93 23.72 -5.95 -2.09
C ILE A 93 25.25 -5.90 -2.15
N GLU A 94 25.91 -6.66 -1.27
CA GLU A 94 27.37 -6.78 -1.26
C GLU A 94 27.91 -7.46 -2.52
N THR A 95 27.24 -8.51 -3.00
CA THR A 95 27.62 -9.24 -4.21
C THR A 95 27.47 -8.37 -5.46
N ILE A 96 26.37 -7.63 -5.58
CA ILE A 96 26.14 -6.70 -6.69
C ILE A 96 27.27 -5.65 -6.76
N LYS A 97 27.81 -5.20 -5.62
CA LYS A 97 28.96 -4.27 -5.59
C LYS A 97 30.18 -4.76 -6.37
N HIS A 98 30.46 -6.04 -6.34
CA HIS A 98 31.60 -6.61 -7.04
C HIS A 98 31.39 -6.69 -8.57
N ILE A 99 30.12 -6.71 -8.99
CA ILE A 99 29.68 -6.87 -10.39
C ILE A 99 29.28 -5.51 -11.00
N PHE A 100 29.05 -4.48 -10.19
CA PHE A 100 28.61 -3.13 -10.61
C PHE A 100 29.58 -2.36 -11.51
N ASP A 101 30.86 -2.72 -11.51
CA ASP A 101 31.90 -1.98 -12.25
C ASP A 101 32.09 -2.46 -13.69
N ILE A 102 31.16 -3.29 -14.18
CA ILE A 102 31.15 -3.78 -15.56
C ILE A 102 30.41 -2.77 -16.45
N ASN A 103 31.08 -2.32 -17.51
CA ASN A 103 30.46 -1.44 -18.51
C ASN A 103 29.25 -2.13 -19.15
N ASN A 104 28.21 -1.36 -19.50
CA ASN A 104 26.96 -1.88 -20.11
C ASN A 104 26.10 -2.81 -19.22
N VAL A 105 26.39 -2.91 -17.92
CA VAL A 105 25.54 -3.65 -16.97
C VAL A 105 24.83 -2.68 -16.04
N PHE A 106 23.52 -2.84 -15.92
CA PHE A 106 22.67 -1.99 -15.08
C PHE A 106 21.85 -2.86 -14.13
N PHE A 107 21.82 -2.51 -12.85
CA PHE A 107 20.94 -3.16 -11.89
C PHE A 107 19.80 -2.23 -11.51
N ILE A 108 18.59 -2.78 -11.45
CA ILE A 108 17.39 -2.12 -10.96
C ILE A 108 16.91 -2.90 -9.74
N LEU A 109 16.92 -2.24 -8.59
CA LEU A 109 16.40 -2.81 -7.34
C LEU A 109 14.97 -2.31 -7.12
N VAL A 110 14.02 -3.23 -7.06
CA VAL A 110 12.62 -2.94 -6.74
C VAL A 110 12.37 -3.43 -5.32
N THR A 111 12.20 -2.49 -4.39
CA THR A 111 12.15 -2.81 -2.95
C THR A 111 11.46 -1.71 -2.15
N ASN A 112 10.88 -2.07 -1.00
CA ASN A 112 10.54 -1.10 0.03
C ASN A 112 11.81 -0.66 0.78
N THR A 113 12.26 0.56 0.53
CA THR A 113 13.49 1.12 1.12
C THR A 113 13.48 1.13 2.65
N GLU A 114 12.33 1.38 3.29
CA GLU A 114 12.25 1.40 4.76
C GLU A 114 12.39 0.00 5.36
N GLN A 115 11.77 -1.00 4.73
CA GLN A 115 11.92 -2.40 5.15
C GLN A 115 13.35 -2.90 4.91
N LEU A 116 13.97 -2.53 3.78
CA LEU A 116 15.36 -2.88 3.51
C LEU A 116 16.34 -2.25 4.52
N LYS A 117 16.12 -1.00 4.92
CA LYS A 117 16.87 -0.35 6.01
C LYS A 117 16.72 -1.07 7.34
N ALA A 118 15.50 -1.52 7.66
CA ALA A 118 15.23 -2.29 8.86
C ALA A 118 15.99 -3.63 8.85
N SER A 119 16.03 -4.32 7.71
CA SER A 119 16.83 -5.54 7.52
C SER A 119 18.32 -5.30 7.74
N ILE A 120 18.89 -4.22 7.21
CA ILE A 120 20.30 -3.86 7.42
C ILE A 120 20.58 -3.56 8.91
N ASN A 121 19.70 -2.79 9.56
CA ASN A 121 19.81 -2.48 10.98
C ASN A 121 19.72 -3.74 11.85
N HIS A 122 18.95 -4.75 11.43
CA HIS A 122 18.89 -6.03 12.13
C HIS A 122 20.23 -6.79 12.09
N ILE A 123 20.96 -6.75 10.96
CA ILE A 123 22.26 -7.43 10.82
C ILE A 123 23.38 -6.70 11.53
N TYR A 124 23.46 -5.38 11.36
CA TYR A 124 24.61 -4.60 11.82
C TYR A 124 24.37 -3.80 13.11
N GLY A 125 23.13 -3.79 13.60
CA GLY A 125 22.70 -2.99 14.73
C GLY A 125 22.39 -1.53 14.37
N TYR A 126 21.64 -0.86 15.25
CA TYR A 126 21.20 0.53 15.08
C TYR A 126 22.32 1.58 15.22
N SER A 127 23.54 1.16 15.57
CA SER A 127 24.72 2.04 15.59
C SER A 127 25.18 2.42 14.17
N ILE A 128 24.77 1.65 13.16
CA ILE A 128 25.06 1.94 11.75
C ILE A 128 23.88 2.70 11.14
N ASN A 129 24.20 3.71 10.34
CA ASN A 129 23.21 4.41 9.54
C ASN A 129 22.95 3.61 8.25
N SER A 130 21.84 2.86 8.22
CA SER A 130 21.46 2.02 7.08
C SER A 130 21.22 2.79 5.78
N GLN A 131 20.76 4.05 5.84
CA GLN A 131 20.67 4.90 4.64
C GLN A 131 22.07 5.13 4.05
N LYS A 132 23.04 5.56 4.87
CA LYS A 132 24.43 5.75 4.41
C LYS A 132 25.09 4.45 3.95
N TYR A 133 24.63 3.30 4.45
CA TYR A 133 25.07 2.01 3.93
C TYR A 133 24.53 1.80 2.52
N LEU A 134 23.22 1.97 2.30
CA LEU A 134 22.55 1.83 1.00
C LEU A 134 23.08 2.83 -0.06
N ASP A 135 23.41 4.06 0.33
CA ASP A 135 23.94 5.10 -0.57
C ASP A 135 25.27 4.68 -1.24
N LYS A 136 25.99 3.70 -0.67
CA LYS A 136 27.21 3.14 -1.29
C LYS A 136 26.91 2.25 -2.50
N PHE A 137 25.69 1.77 -2.63
CA PHE A 137 25.27 0.79 -3.63
C PHE A 137 24.23 1.37 -4.60
N ILE A 138 23.34 2.24 -4.12
CA ILE A 138 22.27 2.84 -4.92
C ILE A 138 22.68 4.24 -5.38
N LYS A 139 22.94 4.38 -6.69
CA LYS A 139 23.30 5.67 -7.31
C LYS A 139 22.08 6.57 -7.56
N TYR A 140 20.96 5.95 -7.93
CA TYR A 140 19.72 6.64 -8.28
C TYR A 140 18.54 5.94 -7.62
N THR A 141 17.63 6.73 -7.05
CA THR A 141 16.38 6.25 -6.48
C THR A 141 15.24 6.87 -7.27
N ILE A 142 14.35 6.02 -7.77
CA ILE A 142 13.11 6.43 -8.42
C ILE A 142 11.98 5.94 -7.54
N THR A 143 11.13 6.86 -7.09
CA THR A 143 9.93 6.53 -6.32
C THR A 143 8.70 6.56 -7.22
N LEU A 144 7.77 5.65 -6.97
CA LEU A 144 6.45 5.74 -7.60
C LEU A 144 5.70 6.92 -6.98
N PRO A 145 5.17 7.85 -7.80
CA PRO A 145 4.51 9.03 -7.28
C PRO A 145 3.15 8.65 -6.66
N ASP A 146 2.88 9.21 -5.49
CA ASP A 146 1.61 9.03 -4.79
C ASP A 146 0.51 9.95 -5.36
N THR A 147 0.91 10.94 -6.16
CA THR A 147 0.06 11.94 -6.79
C THR A 147 0.41 12.13 -8.26
N CYS A 148 -0.55 12.59 -9.03
CA CYS A 148 -0.46 12.78 -10.46
C CYS A 148 -1.25 14.02 -10.89
N LEU A 149 -0.87 14.61 -12.02
CA LEU A 149 -1.55 15.78 -12.59
C LEU A 149 -2.61 15.32 -13.59
N ILE A 150 -3.88 15.42 -13.20
CA ILE A 150 -5.00 15.25 -14.12
C ILE A 150 -5.10 16.51 -14.98
N ASN A 151 -5.18 16.33 -16.30
CA ASN A 151 -5.25 17.40 -17.30
C ASN A 151 -4.10 18.43 -17.19
N GLY A 152 -2.95 18.04 -16.64
CA GLY A 152 -1.76 18.88 -16.52
C GLY A 152 -1.77 19.91 -15.38
N HIS A 153 -2.87 20.05 -14.62
CA HIS A 153 -2.99 21.12 -13.61
C HIS A 153 -3.59 20.67 -12.27
N ASN A 154 -4.46 19.65 -12.26
CA ASN A 154 -5.14 19.22 -11.04
C ASN A 154 -4.39 18.08 -10.38
N VAL A 155 -3.82 18.32 -9.20
CA VAL A 155 -3.16 17.27 -8.42
C VAL A 155 -4.23 16.32 -7.86
N CYS A 156 -4.10 15.04 -8.17
CA CYS A 156 -4.94 13.96 -7.66
C CYS A 156 -4.08 12.82 -7.13
N LYS A 157 -4.59 12.06 -6.17
CA LYS A 157 -3.92 10.86 -5.66
C LYS A 157 -3.92 9.78 -6.73
N THR A 158 -2.79 9.09 -6.89
CA THR A 158 -2.67 7.94 -7.81
C THR A 158 -3.69 6.84 -7.47
N SER A 159 -4.07 6.69 -6.19
CA SER A 159 -5.12 5.76 -5.76
C SER A 159 -6.52 6.12 -6.28
N VAL A 160 -6.83 7.39 -6.51
CA VAL A 160 -8.10 7.80 -7.12
C VAL A 160 -8.12 7.44 -8.61
N ILE A 161 -7.02 7.65 -9.34
CA ILE A 161 -6.92 7.19 -10.72
C ILE A 161 -7.00 5.66 -10.79
N TYR A 162 -6.35 4.97 -9.85
CA TYR A 162 -6.41 3.52 -9.78
C TYR A 162 -7.84 3.03 -9.52
N TRP A 163 -8.62 3.73 -8.68
CA TRP A 163 -10.04 3.45 -8.52
C TRP A 163 -10.80 3.52 -9.85
N ASP A 164 -10.59 4.57 -10.66
CA ASP A 164 -11.24 4.71 -11.98
C ASP A 164 -10.92 3.53 -12.90
N HIS A 165 -9.70 2.98 -12.84
CA HIS A 165 -9.33 1.75 -13.55
C HIS A 165 -10.14 0.53 -13.05
N LEU A 166 -10.21 0.33 -11.73
CA LEU A 166 -10.94 -0.80 -11.12
C LEU A 166 -12.44 -0.77 -11.38
N VAL A 167 -13.02 0.43 -11.47
CA VAL A 167 -14.42 0.64 -11.85
C VAL A 167 -14.71 0.05 -13.25
N GLY A 168 -13.72 0.04 -14.15
CA GLY A 168 -13.82 -0.55 -15.48
C GLY A 168 -13.80 -2.08 -15.50
N GLU A 169 -13.33 -2.74 -14.43
CA GLU A 169 -13.18 -4.20 -14.40
C GLU A 169 -14.50 -4.94 -14.18
N THR A 170 -15.49 -4.30 -13.54
CA THR A 170 -16.78 -4.95 -13.21
C THR A 170 -17.97 -4.02 -13.39
N THR A 171 -19.09 -4.57 -13.87
CA THR A 171 -20.34 -3.81 -14.08
C THR A 171 -20.96 -3.32 -12.78
N LEU A 172 -20.78 -4.05 -11.67
CA LEU A 172 -21.26 -3.68 -10.34
C LEU A 172 -20.54 -2.44 -9.80
N LEU A 173 -19.20 -2.41 -9.88
CA LEU A 173 -18.43 -1.22 -9.48
C LEU A 173 -18.76 -0.02 -10.37
N ASN A 174 -18.90 -0.23 -11.68
CA ASN A 174 -19.33 0.83 -12.60
C ASN A 174 -20.67 1.46 -12.20
N LYS A 175 -21.67 0.62 -11.88
CA LYS A 175 -22.98 1.09 -11.43
C LYS A 175 -22.88 1.91 -10.15
N ILE A 176 -22.10 1.47 -9.16
CA ILE A 176 -21.93 2.20 -7.90
C ILE A 176 -21.19 3.52 -8.14
N ASN A 177 -20.15 3.50 -8.96
CA ASN A 177 -19.40 4.70 -9.31
C ASN A 177 -20.29 5.73 -10.03
N SER A 178 -21.23 5.29 -10.86
CA SER A 178 -22.20 6.20 -11.50
C SER A 178 -23.14 6.90 -10.50
N LEU A 179 -23.38 6.29 -9.33
CA LEU A 179 -24.27 6.83 -8.30
C LEU A 179 -23.51 7.68 -7.27
N VAL A 180 -22.34 7.22 -6.83
CA VAL A 180 -21.59 7.79 -5.69
C VAL A 180 -20.07 7.86 -5.94
N GLY A 181 -19.63 7.95 -7.20
CA GLY A 181 -18.20 7.97 -7.55
C GLY A 181 -17.44 9.16 -6.97
N SER A 182 -18.02 10.36 -7.00
CA SER A 182 -17.42 11.55 -6.38
C SER A 182 -17.16 11.36 -4.89
N PHE A 183 -18.11 10.76 -4.19
CA PHE A 183 -18.01 10.42 -2.77
C PHE A 183 -16.88 9.42 -2.50
N ILE A 184 -16.79 8.36 -3.32
CA ILE A 184 -15.73 7.36 -3.19
C ILE A 184 -14.35 7.99 -3.43
N CYS A 185 -14.21 8.82 -4.46
CA CYS A 185 -12.94 9.50 -4.75
C CYS A 185 -12.54 10.45 -3.60
N ASP A 186 -13.48 11.23 -3.02
CA ASP A 186 -13.21 12.04 -1.83
C ASP A 186 -12.78 11.16 -0.64
N LEU A 187 -13.47 10.03 -0.42
CA LEU A 187 -13.14 9.10 0.66
C LEU A 187 -11.73 8.52 0.51
N ILE A 188 -11.35 8.07 -0.70
CA ILE A 188 -10.00 7.55 -0.99
C ILE A 188 -8.95 8.64 -0.78
N GLN A 189 -9.19 9.84 -1.31
CA GLN A 189 -8.23 10.95 -1.24
C GLN A 189 -8.06 11.46 0.20
N ARG A 190 -9.15 11.63 0.93
CA ARG A 190 -9.13 12.17 2.29
C ARG A 190 -8.52 11.19 3.29
N THR A 191 -8.73 9.89 3.13
CA THR A 191 -8.16 8.86 4.02
C THR A 191 -6.77 8.41 3.57
N ASN A 192 -6.28 8.94 2.45
CA ASN A 192 -4.95 8.66 1.90
C ASN A 192 -4.70 7.16 1.65
N LEU A 193 -5.70 6.45 1.11
CA LEU A 193 -5.53 5.03 0.80
C LEU A 193 -4.38 4.80 -0.19
N SER A 194 -3.59 3.76 0.08
CA SER A 194 -2.61 3.21 -0.87
C SER A 194 -3.31 2.48 -2.03
N LEU A 195 -2.54 2.15 -3.07
CA LEU A 195 -3.04 1.34 -4.20
C LEU A 195 -3.56 -0.03 -3.74
N ARG A 196 -2.86 -0.68 -2.79
CA ARG A 196 -3.26 -1.97 -2.23
C ARG A 196 -4.54 -1.87 -1.40
N GLU A 197 -4.66 -0.83 -0.58
CA GLU A 197 -5.89 -0.60 0.19
C GLU A 197 -7.06 -0.28 -0.75
N THR A 198 -6.83 0.50 -1.81
CA THR A 198 -7.84 0.78 -2.83
C THR A 198 -8.30 -0.51 -3.52
N GLN A 199 -7.39 -1.43 -3.84
CA GLN A 199 -7.74 -2.77 -4.36
C GLN A 199 -8.57 -3.58 -3.35
N THR A 200 -8.17 -3.59 -2.09
CA THR A 200 -8.90 -4.28 -1.03
C THR A 200 -10.31 -3.71 -0.88
N PHE A 201 -10.43 -2.38 -0.92
CA PHE A 201 -11.69 -1.69 -0.82
C PHE A 201 -12.62 -2.00 -2.00
N SER A 202 -12.12 -1.92 -3.25
CA SER A 202 -12.90 -2.24 -4.44
C SER A 202 -13.38 -3.70 -4.45
N ARG A 203 -12.51 -4.63 -4.08
CA ARG A 203 -12.84 -6.06 -3.99
C ARG A 203 -13.94 -6.31 -2.98
N ASN A 204 -13.83 -5.74 -1.78
CA ASN A 204 -14.83 -5.90 -0.72
C ASN A 204 -16.17 -5.27 -1.09
N LEU A 205 -16.14 -4.09 -1.71
CA LEU A 205 -17.34 -3.43 -2.20
C LEU A 205 -18.04 -4.28 -3.28
N ASN A 206 -17.27 -4.85 -4.20
CA ASN A 206 -17.80 -5.71 -5.25
C ASN A 206 -18.42 -6.99 -4.69
N ILE A 207 -17.72 -7.68 -3.78
CA ILE A 207 -18.23 -8.90 -3.11
C ILE A 207 -19.51 -8.59 -2.35
N PHE A 208 -19.55 -7.51 -1.58
CA PHE A 208 -20.73 -7.12 -0.83
C PHE A 208 -21.95 -6.91 -1.73
N ARG A 209 -21.74 -6.29 -2.89
CA ARG A 209 -22.80 -5.96 -3.83
C ARG A 209 -23.29 -7.20 -4.56
N LEU A 210 -22.39 -8.09 -4.91
CA LEU A 210 -22.74 -9.39 -5.49
C LEU A 210 -23.63 -10.21 -4.55
N LEU A 211 -23.31 -10.22 -3.25
CA LEU A 211 -24.03 -11.03 -2.25
C LEU A 211 -25.33 -10.39 -1.77
N ASN A 212 -25.42 -9.05 -1.80
CA ASN A 212 -26.60 -8.30 -1.37
C ASN A 212 -27.38 -7.69 -2.53
N ASP A 213 -27.24 -8.21 -3.76
CA ASP A 213 -27.82 -7.63 -4.98
C ASP A 213 -29.35 -7.45 -4.89
N ASN A 214 -30.05 -8.26 -4.08
CA ASN A 214 -31.49 -8.13 -3.86
C ASN A 214 -31.87 -7.09 -2.78
N GLU A 215 -31.04 -6.88 -1.75
CA GLU A 215 -31.31 -5.89 -0.68
C GLU A 215 -30.77 -4.49 -1.00
N CYS A 216 -29.74 -4.39 -1.84
CA CYS A 216 -29.05 -3.14 -2.18
C CYS A 216 -29.51 -2.53 -3.53
N LYS A 217 -30.72 -2.85 -4.02
CA LYS A 217 -31.29 -2.28 -5.27
C LYS A 217 -31.69 -0.81 -5.16
N SER A 218 -31.49 -0.18 -4.01
CA SER A 218 -31.75 1.24 -3.88
C SER A 218 -30.83 2.02 -4.82
N ASN A 219 -31.41 2.75 -5.76
CA ASN A 219 -30.70 3.75 -6.55
C ASN A 219 -30.52 5.07 -5.78
N ASP A 220 -30.88 5.09 -4.49
CA ASP A 220 -30.73 6.27 -3.64
C ASP A 220 -29.24 6.53 -3.34
N PRO A 221 -28.68 7.68 -3.73
CA PRO A 221 -27.27 7.98 -3.51
C PRO A 221 -26.88 7.93 -2.03
N PHE A 222 -27.74 8.39 -1.12
CA PHE A 222 -27.43 8.47 0.31
C PHE A 222 -27.31 7.08 0.95
N ILE A 223 -28.23 6.16 0.64
CA ILE A 223 -28.11 4.75 1.07
C ILE A 223 -26.84 4.11 0.49
N ASN A 224 -26.51 4.38 -0.78
CA ASN A 224 -25.30 3.87 -1.39
C ASN A 224 -24.03 4.41 -0.74
N MET A 225 -24.02 5.68 -0.32
CA MET A 225 -22.90 6.24 0.44
C MET A 225 -22.77 5.60 1.83
N ILE A 226 -23.88 5.30 2.53
CA ILE A 226 -23.84 4.55 3.80
C ILE A 226 -23.25 3.15 3.60
N VAL A 227 -23.63 2.46 2.51
CA VAL A 227 -23.02 1.16 2.15
C VAL A 227 -21.51 1.30 1.93
N VAL A 228 -21.08 2.32 1.18
CA VAL A 228 -19.65 2.59 0.93
C VAL A 228 -18.90 2.83 2.24
N VAL A 229 -19.47 3.61 3.16
CA VAL A 229 -18.88 3.84 4.50
C VAL A 229 -18.83 2.55 5.32
N ALA A 230 -19.89 1.73 5.30
CA ALA A 230 -19.91 0.44 5.99
C ALA A 230 -18.83 -0.52 5.46
N VAL A 231 -18.67 -0.60 4.14
CA VAL A 231 -17.60 -1.37 3.48
C VAL A 231 -16.22 -0.84 3.90
N PHE A 232 -16.05 0.48 3.90
CA PHE A 232 -14.77 1.11 4.26
C PHE A 232 -14.40 0.78 5.70
N ILE A 233 -15.35 0.93 6.63
CA ILE A 233 -15.21 0.55 8.03
C ILE A 233 -14.90 -0.94 8.17
N HIS A 234 -15.55 -1.80 7.39
CA HIS A 234 -15.25 -3.23 7.42
C HIS A 234 -13.80 -3.53 7.02
N CYS A 235 -13.26 -2.82 6.01
CA CYS A 235 -11.90 -3.03 5.51
C CYS A 235 -10.81 -2.48 6.45
N PHE A 236 -11.02 -1.32 7.05
CA PHE A 236 -9.96 -0.55 7.72
C PHE A 236 -10.26 -0.22 9.18
N GLY A 237 -11.49 -0.48 9.63
CA GLY A 237 -11.96 -0.20 10.97
C GLY A 237 -11.98 -1.43 11.88
N ASP A 238 -11.98 -1.17 13.18
CA ASP A 238 -12.20 -2.12 14.25
C ASP A 238 -13.69 -2.21 14.52
N LYS A 239 -14.29 -3.32 14.09
CA LYS A 239 -15.72 -3.57 14.19
C LYS A 239 -16.19 -3.60 15.65
N GLU A 240 -15.33 -4.00 16.59
CA GLU A 240 -15.71 -4.12 18.00
C GLU A 240 -15.90 -2.75 18.65
N LYS A 241 -15.13 -1.75 18.21
CA LYS A 241 -15.27 -0.36 18.68
C LYS A 241 -16.53 0.34 18.15
N LEU A 242 -17.16 -0.20 17.11
CA LEU A 242 -18.33 0.40 16.46
C LEU A 242 -19.65 -0.35 16.76
N LYS A 243 -19.57 -1.55 17.34
CA LYS A 243 -20.72 -2.37 17.75
C LYS A 243 -21.24 -2.05 19.15
N GLN A 244 -20.44 -1.39 19.99
CA GLN A 244 -20.85 -0.96 21.32
C GLN A 244 -21.84 0.22 21.26
N GLU A 245 -22.53 0.52 22.37
CA GLU A 245 -23.28 1.76 22.51
C GLU A 245 -22.43 2.97 22.09
N ILE A 246 -23.06 4.00 21.54
CA ILE A 246 -22.31 5.14 21.00
C ILE A 246 -21.73 5.93 22.18
N THR A 247 -20.40 5.93 22.29
CA THR A 247 -19.64 6.68 23.29
C THR A 247 -18.86 7.81 22.63
N ALA A 248 -18.40 8.78 23.42
CA ALA A 248 -17.50 9.83 22.95
C ALA A 248 -16.25 9.25 22.24
N GLU A 249 -15.70 8.15 22.77
CA GLU A 249 -14.55 7.44 22.19
C GLU A 249 -14.89 6.82 20.84
N SER A 250 -16.04 6.15 20.70
CA SER A 250 -16.48 5.55 19.43
C SER A 250 -16.68 6.61 18.34
N ILE A 251 -17.16 7.81 18.72
CA ILE A 251 -17.35 8.96 17.81
C ILE A 251 -15.99 9.47 17.34
N SER A 252 -15.03 9.67 18.27
CA SER A 252 -13.67 10.08 17.91
C SER A 252 -13.00 9.05 17.00
N TYR A 253 -13.14 7.77 17.33
CA TYR A 253 -12.59 6.67 16.53
C TYR A 253 -13.12 6.68 15.10
N LEU A 254 -14.45 6.78 14.93
CA LEU A 254 -15.08 6.86 13.62
C LEU A 254 -14.64 8.10 12.84
N ALA A 255 -14.54 9.25 13.52
CA ALA A 255 -14.10 10.48 12.89
C ALA A 255 -12.64 10.38 12.41
N ASP A 256 -11.75 9.84 13.23
CA ASP A 256 -10.35 9.67 12.87
C ASP A 256 -10.18 8.66 11.71
N LEU A 257 -10.95 7.56 11.73
CA LEU A 257 -10.99 6.57 10.63
C LEU A 257 -11.43 7.18 9.30
N LEU A 258 -12.42 8.07 9.32
CA LEU A 258 -12.94 8.76 8.12
C LEU A 258 -12.21 10.08 7.82
N ASN A 259 -11.18 10.42 8.61
CA ASN A 259 -10.42 11.67 8.61
C ASN A 259 -11.30 12.95 8.68
N ILE A 260 -12.29 12.94 9.57
CA ILE A 260 -13.21 14.06 9.82
C ILE A 260 -12.69 14.87 11.00
N LYS A 261 -12.31 16.13 10.74
CA LYS A 261 -11.75 17.00 11.78
C LYS A 261 -12.82 17.69 12.62
N GLU A 262 -13.89 18.14 11.96
CA GLU A 262 -15.01 18.89 12.52
C GLU A 262 -16.25 18.73 11.63
N ILE A 263 -17.42 19.11 12.15
CA ILE A 263 -18.65 19.25 11.37
C ILE A 263 -18.78 20.72 10.97
N PRO A 264 -18.90 21.04 9.67
CA PRO A 264 -18.91 22.43 9.20
C PRO A 264 -20.30 23.06 9.40
N TYR A 265 -20.61 23.45 10.64
CA TYR A 265 -21.86 24.16 10.96
C TYR A 265 -21.95 25.55 10.30
N SER A 266 -20.79 26.19 10.10
CA SER A 266 -20.65 27.48 9.43
C SER A 266 -20.34 27.29 7.94
N TYR A 267 -21.37 27.38 7.11
CA TYR A 267 -21.26 27.32 5.65
C TYR A 267 -22.15 28.39 4.97
N GLU A 268 -21.71 28.89 3.82
CA GLU A 268 -22.46 29.81 2.95
C GLU A 268 -23.28 29.06 1.91
N ARG A 269 -22.68 28.02 1.32
CA ARG A 269 -23.28 27.19 0.28
C ARG A 269 -23.21 25.72 0.68
N ARG A 270 -24.28 24.97 0.43
CA ARG A 270 -24.35 23.53 0.74
C ARG A 270 -23.26 22.72 0.05
N SER A 271 -22.82 23.12 -1.14
CA SER A 271 -21.72 22.49 -1.87
C SER A 271 -20.37 22.56 -1.15
N GLN A 272 -20.23 23.36 -0.09
CA GLN A 272 -19.04 23.42 0.75
C GLN A 272 -19.01 22.32 1.81
N ILE A 273 -20.15 21.68 2.07
CA ILE A 273 -20.26 20.61 3.08
C ILE A 273 -19.84 19.30 2.42
N PRO A 274 -18.78 18.64 2.91
CA PRO A 274 -18.41 17.32 2.43
C PRO A 274 -19.55 16.31 2.71
N GLU A 275 -19.89 15.48 1.72
CA GLU A 275 -20.93 14.45 1.86
C GLU A 275 -20.64 13.50 3.03
N ILE A 276 -19.36 13.19 3.27
CA ILE A 276 -18.93 12.36 4.40
C ILE A 276 -19.29 12.98 5.75
N SER A 277 -19.27 14.32 5.87
CA SER A 277 -19.66 15.03 7.10
C SER A 277 -21.15 14.91 7.35
N ILE A 278 -21.97 14.85 6.30
CA ILE A 278 -23.43 14.66 6.40
C ILE A 278 -23.74 13.25 6.88
N ILE A 279 -23.06 12.23 6.34
CA ILE A 279 -23.21 10.84 6.78
C ILE A 279 -22.75 10.68 8.23
N PHE A 280 -21.59 11.24 8.57
CA PHE A 280 -21.06 11.20 9.92
C PHE A 280 -22.01 11.86 10.93
N PHE A 281 -22.52 13.06 10.60
CA PHE A 281 -23.57 13.70 11.40
C PHE A 281 -24.80 12.79 11.54
N GLY A 282 -25.28 12.18 10.46
CA GLY A 282 -26.41 11.25 10.49
C GLY A 282 -26.18 10.02 11.38
N ILE A 283 -24.94 9.54 11.50
CA ILE A 283 -24.57 8.41 12.38
C ILE A 283 -24.57 8.82 13.85
N ILE A 284 -24.18 10.07 14.17
CA ILE A 284 -23.99 10.54 15.55
C ILE A 284 -25.09 11.49 16.04
N LYS A 285 -26.08 11.82 15.21
CA LYS A 285 -27.11 12.86 15.43
C LYS A 285 -27.72 12.82 16.83
N ASP A 286 -28.14 11.63 17.26
CA ASP A 286 -28.83 11.43 18.55
C ASP A 286 -27.89 11.52 19.77
N SER A 287 -26.58 11.54 19.54
CA SER A 287 -25.53 11.50 20.56
C SER A 287 -24.45 12.55 20.34
N ILE A 288 -24.77 13.61 19.58
CA ILE A 288 -23.81 14.62 19.15
C ILE A 288 -23.21 15.41 20.32
N THR A 289 -23.93 15.48 21.43
CA THR A 289 -23.50 16.15 22.67
C THR A 289 -22.51 15.32 23.49
N LEU A 290 -22.31 14.03 23.18
CA LEU A 290 -21.36 13.19 23.89
C LEU A 290 -19.89 13.56 23.59
N ASN A 291 -19.63 14.23 22.47
CA ASN A 291 -18.28 14.57 22.04
C ASN A 291 -18.15 16.06 21.74
N GLU A 292 -17.44 16.77 22.62
CA GLU A 292 -17.24 18.23 22.53
C GLU A 292 -16.59 18.67 21.20
N ARG A 293 -15.79 17.80 20.55
CA ARG A 293 -15.15 18.10 19.26
C ARG A 293 -16.16 18.35 18.14
N PHE A 294 -17.32 17.68 18.21
CA PHE A 294 -18.33 17.72 17.16
C PHE A 294 -19.64 18.36 17.61
N ALA A 295 -19.76 18.69 18.91
CA ALA A 295 -20.91 19.37 19.44
C ALA A 295 -21.08 20.77 18.79
N PRO A 296 -22.30 21.16 18.43
CA PRO A 296 -22.59 22.51 17.92
C PRO A 296 -22.38 23.55 19.02
N LYS A 297 -22.00 24.78 18.64
CA LYS A 297 -21.82 25.89 19.60
C LYS A 297 -23.14 26.57 19.97
N SER A 298 -24.19 26.37 19.17
CA SER A 298 -25.53 26.89 19.41
C SER A 298 -26.62 25.99 18.85
N ASP A 299 -27.83 26.09 19.39
CA ASP A 299 -29.01 25.39 18.87
C ASP A 299 -29.35 25.82 17.42
N GLU A 300 -28.99 27.05 17.04
CA GLU A 300 -29.17 27.56 15.68
C GLU A 300 -28.26 26.84 14.68
N GLU A 301 -26.98 26.60 15.04
CA GLU A 301 -26.06 25.79 14.25
C GLU A 301 -26.57 24.36 14.08
N LEU A 302 -27.04 23.75 15.17
CA LEU A 302 -27.60 22.40 15.14
C LEU A 302 -28.83 22.32 14.22
N LYS A 303 -29.76 23.27 14.35
CA LYS A 303 -30.97 23.32 13.52
C LYS A 303 -30.62 23.54 12.05
N LYS A 304 -29.67 24.44 11.75
CA LYS A 304 -29.21 24.72 10.39
C LYS A 304 -28.59 23.49 9.72
N PHE A 305 -27.76 22.73 10.44
CA PHE A 305 -27.15 21.52 9.89
C PHE A 305 -28.12 20.34 9.83
N THR A 306 -29.02 20.22 10.82
CA THR A 306 -30.11 19.23 10.80
C THR A 306 -30.98 19.41 9.56
N ASN A 307 -31.33 20.65 9.18
CA ASN A 307 -32.09 20.90 7.95
C ASN A 307 -31.36 20.42 6.67
N VAL A 308 -30.02 20.51 6.63
CA VAL A 308 -29.24 19.95 5.51
C VAL A 308 -29.37 18.44 5.49
N TYR A 309 -29.25 17.80 6.65
CA TYR A 309 -29.40 16.36 6.78
C TYR A 309 -30.83 15.88 6.44
N THR A 310 -31.86 16.64 6.83
CA THR A 310 -33.27 16.29 6.62
C THR A 310 -33.63 16.14 5.14
N ASP A 311 -32.95 16.87 4.24
CA ASP A 311 -33.09 16.69 2.80
C ASP A 311 -32.67 15.29 2.32
N TYR A 312 -31.77 14.63 3.05
CA TYR A 312 -31.36 13.23 2.82
C TYR A 312 -32.23 12.23 3.60
N GLU A 313 -32.82 12.65 4.72
CA GLU A 313 -33.69 11.83 5.59
C GLU A 313 -35.06 11.55 4.94
N HIS A 314 -35.60 12.50 4.15
CA HIS A 314 -36.93 12.41 3.54
C HIS A 314 -37.11 11.32 2.47
N LEU A 315 -36.07 10.55 2.12
CA LEU A 315 -36.07 9.61 0.99
C LEU A 315 -36.09 8.11 1.37
N LYS A 316 -36.94 7.71 2.34
CA LYS A 316 -37.34 6.31 2.63
C LYS A 316 -36.55 5.56 3.72
N PHE A 317 -36.07 6.22 4.77
CA PHE A 317 -35.76 5.49 6.01
C PHE A 317 -37.09 5.04 6.65
N TRP A 318 -37.58 3.87 6.27
CA TRP A 318 -38.77 3.24 6.86
C TRP A 318 -38.42 2.77 8.28
N SER A 319 -38.25 3.72 9.22
CA SER A 319 -37.95 3.51 10.64
C SER A 319 -36.53 3.08 11.04
N THR A 320 -35.52 3.29 10.18
CA THR A 320 -34.12 2.98 10.52
C THR A 320 -33.19 4.19 10.47
N THR A 321 -32.21 4.26 11.36
CA THR A 321 -31.20 5.34 11.36
C THR A 321 -30.02 5.01 10.42
N PRO A 322 -29.25 6.01 9.93
CA PRO A 322 -28.02 5.74 9.18
C PRO A 322 -27.04 4.85 9.95
N ARG A 323 -26.98 5.02 11.28
CA ARG A 323 -26.17 4.18 12.17
C ARG A 323 -26.63 2.72 12.15
N GLU A 324 -27.92 2.46 12.30
CA GLU A 324 -28.47 1.11 12.25
C GLU A 324 -28.20 0.42 10.91
N LEU A 325 -28.34 1.15 9.81
CA LEU A 325 -28.02 0.63 8.47
C LEU A 325 -26.53 0.36 8.30
N MET A 326 -25.68 1.28 8.75
CA MET A 326 -24.23 1.07 8.75
C MET A 326 -23.86 -0.20 9.54
N ILE A 327 -24.39 -0.37 10.76
CA ILE A 327 -24.16 -1.56 11.58
C ILE A 327 -24.71 -2.82 10.90
N LYS A 328 -25.92 -2.76 10.31
CA LYS A 328 -26.50 -3.86 9.54
C LYS A 328 -25.55 -4.31 8.42
N TYR A 329 -25.06 -3.38 7.61
CA TYR A 329 -24.20 -3.68 6.47
C TYR A 329 -22.82 -4.19 6.91
N ILE A 330 -22.22 -3.62 7.96
CA ILE A 330 -20.97 -4.14 8.56
C ILE A 330 -21.15 -5.59 9.01
N ASN A 331 -22.26 -5.91 9.68
CA ASN A 331 -22.55 -7.26 10.17
C ASN A 331 -22.82 -8.24 9.03
N GLN A 332 -23.50 -7.79 7.96
CA GLN A 332 -23.67 -8.60 6.76
C GLN A 332 -22.31 -9.00 6.17
N MET A 333 -21.28 -8.18 6.28
CA MET A 333 -19.94 -8.51 5.78
C MET A 333 -19.12 -9.42 6.70
N SER A 334 -19.62 -9.83 7.86
CA SER A 334 -18.83 -10.58 8.86
C SER A 334 -18.20 -11.90 8.36
N PHE A 335 -18.71 -12.45 7.24
CA PHE A 335 -18.13 -13.63 6.58
C PHE A 335 -16.87 -13.34 5.74
N ILE A 336 -16.56 -12.07 5.50
CA ILE A 336 -15.34 -11.63 4.84
C ILE A 336 -14.34 -11.26 5.93
N GLN A 337 -13.19 -11.96 5.96
CA GLN A 337 -12.11 -11.70 6.92
C GLN A 337 -11.01 -10.85 6.31
#